data_AF-A0AAF0EGZ6-F1
#
_entry.id   AF-A0AAF0EGZ6-F1
#
_cell.length_a   1.000
_cell.length_b   1.000
_cell.length_c   1.000
_cell.angle_alpha   90.00
_cell.angle_beta   90.00
_cell.angle_gamma   90.00
#
_symmetry.space_group_name_H-M   'P 1'
#
loop_
_entity.id
_entity.type
_entity.pdbx_description
1 polymer ?
#
loop_
_entity_poly.entity_id
_entity_poly.type
_entity_poly.pdbx_seq_one_letter_code
_entity_poly.pdbx_strand_id
1 'polypeptide(L)'
;MDARLRAPPPSSPAATYRALVKEAMRPRQKRIYFLAWIVTYATLVATQAPTAPLRSFVLLGSVGLVLLVVLPLLLFRRTHLIRAIPPRTPHCVSRASLVAHLVRADDAWQAVALHAALGASIALQCAVLQVCLRGWSSMLSPMRYIEAHHAYYVNEAFLGVLSVGTMIGAAYAMAYLLLVPGARRGVPPFESKALGSSLRTRCIAALQHHIPRALMLLLLVPLCLFIYSLVRDAYWSAVLRVVGVETSVRRFLVPSFRVPYAPGAMCLHALPVMVLLLVLFEVTHTLFDVYWTHPLCAIPPRWPDPLTALLGGLHDAHPFFSAHALGELAHWAQCEPARRHALFEDVQQQHGRPMAFSSVATACRRALDALAPVKPVASEAPCSSAAPTPKPSAPAPTTKRPTSVWHRLAAPAEASTAPTAAAPVTPTPAALPRATALVRMLGYVLSALWARLPAEAQHVLFPQTLYSAMAAPAPSLWLDAHLLDDRARACWAAQVLQHLVLASLAEDKYGSVQPHVPSLIPTLAQAHERLLTVRRRAEAIAMEADTHLVREAQLVRGALAAAGADANAATFPPSLAPFQHEMQRAWEAYACVDYDISTALRRIVQAMAPYRT
;
A
#
# COMPACT_ATOMS: atom_id res chain seq x y z
N MET A 1 -5.33 -38.50 -25.33
CA MET A 1 -5.04 -37.18 -25.94
C MET A 1 -5.14 -36.10 -24.86
N ASP A 2 -4.11 -35.72 -24.09
CA ASP A 2 -2.65 -35.72 -24.25
C ASP A 2 -2.06 -34.56 -25.06
N ALA A 3 -2.44 -33.33 -24.67
CA ALA A 3 -1.82 -32.08 -25.15
C ALA A 3 -1.65 -31.00 -24.05
N ARG A 4 -1.66 -31.37 -22.76
CA ARG A 4 -1.66 -30.40 -21.63
C ARG A 4 -0.50 -30.53 -20.62
N LEU A 5 0.57 -31.25 -20.97
CA LEU A 5 1.72 -31.52 -20.07
C LEU A 5 3.08 -30.98 -20.55
N ARG A 6 3.12 -30.14 -21.59
CA ARG A 6 4.34 -29.39 -21.94
C ARG A 6 4.41 -28.09 -21.14
N ALA A 7 4.87 -28.20 -19.90
CA ALA A 7 5.54 -27.08 -19.24
C ALA A 7 6.78 -26.68 -20.06
N PRO A 8 7.19 -25.40 -20.08
CA PRO A 8 8.46 -25.01 -20.68
C PRO A 8 9.64 -25.69 -19.94
N PRO A 9 10.79 -25.92 -20.61
CA PRO A 9 11.95 -26.54 -19.97
C PRO A 9 12.42 -25.74 -18.74
N PRO A 10 12.87 -26.41 -17.67
CA PRO A 10 13.09 -25.77 -16.36
C PRO A 10 14.33 -24.86 -16.34
N SER A 11 14.10 -23.58 -16.59
CA SER A 11 15.10 -22.51 -16.49
C SER A 11 15.35 -22.11 -15.04
N SER A 12 16.06 -22.96 -14.30
CA SER A 12 16.29 -22.96 -12.83
C SER A 12 15.07 -23.41 -11.99
N PRO A 13 15.28 -24.00 -10.79
CA PRO A 13 14.19 -24.48 -9.94
C PRO A 13 13.28 -23.34 -9.43
N ALA A 14 13.81 -22.12 -9.29
CA ALA A 14 13.02 -20.95 -8.94
C ALA A 14 11.98 -20.60 -10.01
N ALA A 15 12.31 -20.75 -11.31
CA ALA A 15 11.33 -20.55 -12.39
C ALA A 15 10.22 -21.61 -12.36
N THR A 16 10.55 -22.86 -12.05
CA THR A 16 9.57 -23.94 -11.84
C THR A 16 8.61 -23.60 -10.69
N TYR A 17 9.12 -23.12 -9.54
CA TYR A 17 8.25 -22.69 -8.44
C TYR A 17 7.36 -21.50 -8.82
N ARG A 18 7.93 -20.48 -9.47
CA ARG A 18 7.17 -19.34 -10.02
C ARG A 18 6.06 -19.78 -10.98
N ALA A 19 6.27 -20.84 -11.76
CA ALA A 19 5.26 -21.39 -12.66
C ALA A 19 4.12 -22.09 -11.87
N LEU A 20 4.46 -22.95 -10.90
CA LEU A 20 3.48 -23.63 -10.03
C LEU A 20 2.63 -22.63 -9.22
N VAL A 21 3.24 -21.60 -8.63
CA VAL A 21 2.50 -20.53 -7.93
C VAL A 21 1.57 -19.77 -8.88
N LYS A 22 2.03 -19.43 -10.09
CA LYS A 22 1.19 -18.77 -11.12
C LYS A 22 0.02 -19.66 -11.56
N GLU A 23 0.20 -20.97 -11.65
CA GLU A 23 -0.85 -21.95 -11.95
C GLU A 23 -1.86 -22.02 -10.79
N ALA A 24 -1.41 -22.21 -9.56
CA ALA A 24 -2.26 -22.30 -8.37
C ALA A 24 -3.04 -20.99 -8.09
N MET A 25 -2.53 -19.84 -8.53
CA MET A 25 -3.24 -18.55 -8.49
C MET A 25 -4.32 -18.40 -9.57
N ARG A 26 -4.29 -19.14 -10.70
CA ARG A 26 -5.35 -19.08 -11.75
C ARG A 26 -6.78 -19.30 -11.21
N PRO A 27 -7.09 -20.38 -10.44
CA PRO A 27 -8.43 -20.57 -9.89
C PRO A 27 -8.79 -19.53 -8.83
N ARG A 28 -7.81 -18.99 -8.08
CA ARG A 28 -8.05 -17.87 -7.15
C ARG A 28 -8.44 -16.60 -7.89
N GLN A 29 -7.74 -16.25 -8.97
CA GLN A 29 -8.07 -15.10 -9.80
C GLN A 29 -9.49 -15.20 -10.40
N LYS A 30 -9.90 -16.39 -10.86
CA LYS A 30 -11.29 -16.64 -11.29
C LYS A 30 -12.32 -16.41 -10.17
N ARG A 31 -12.03 -16.87 -8.94
CA ARG A 31 -12.89 -16.64 -7.76
C ARG A 31 -12.99 -15.15 -7.39
N ILE A 32 -11.89 -14.39 -7.47
CA ILE A 32 -11.90 -12.94 -7.25
C ILE A 32 -12.86 -12.25 -8.23
N TYR A 33 -12.73 -12.49 -9.54
CA TYR A 33 -13.63 -11.86 -10.53
C TYR A 33 -15.09 -12.22 -10.31
N PHE A 34 -15.40 -13.49 -9.99
CA PHE A 34 -16.77 -13.94 -9.75
C PHE A 34 -17.39 -13.30 -8.50
N LEU A 35 -16.65 -13.24 -7.39
CA LEU A 35 -17.12 -12.59 -6.15
C LEU A 35 -17.22 -11.07 -6.29
N ALA A 36 -16.25 -10.44 -6.97
CA ALA A 36 -16.32 -9.00 -7.25
C ALA A 36 -17.54 -8.67 -8.13
N TRP A 37 -17.87 -9.49 -9.13
CA TRP A 37 -19.10 -9.32 -9.91
C TRP A 37 -20.37 -9.49 -9.07
N ILE A 38 -20.46 -10.53 -8.23
CA ILE A 38 -21.60 -10.73 -7.31
C ILE A 38 -21.81 -9.49 -6.42
N VAL A 39 -20.73 -8.98 -5.82
CA VAL A 39 -20.84 -7.78 -4.96
C VAL A 39 -21.13 -6.52 -5.78
N THR A 40 -20.57 -6.38 -6.99
CA THR A 40 -20.91 -5.28 -7.92
C THR A 40 -22.40 -5.28 -8.25
N TYR A 41 -22.97 -6.44 -8.60
CA TYR A 41 -24.39 -6.58 -8.91
C TYR A 41 -25.27 -6.32 -7.68
N ALA A 42 -24.95 -6.92 -6.52
CA ALA A 42 -25.72 -6.73 -5.29
C ALA A 42 -25.72 -5.27 -4.79
N THR A 43 -24.56 -4.60 -4.84
CA THR A 43 -24.44 -3.17 -4.46
C THR A 43 -25.08 -2.24 -5.49
N LEU A 44 -25.00 -2.54 -6.78
CA LEU A 44 -25.68 -1.79 -7.84
C LEU A 44 -27.21 -1.89 -7.70
N VAL A 45 -27.73 -3.09 -7.44
CA VAL A 45 -29.16 -3.30 -7.14
C VAL A 45 -29.57 -2.50 -5.90
N ALA A 46 -28.86 -2.66 -4.78
CA ALA A 46 -29.21 -2.01 -3.52
C ALA A 46 -29.16 -0.47 -3.58
N THR A 47 -28.23 0.11 -4.35
CA THR A 47 -28.04 1.56 -4.41
C THR A 47 -28.80 2.25 -5.55
N GLN A 48 -28.93 1.62 -6.73
CA GLN A 48 -29.46 2.28 -7.93
C GLN A 48 -30.83 1.75 -8.39
N ALA A 49 -31.10 0.46 -8.19
CA ALA A 49 -32.23 -0.25 -8.82
C ALA A 49 -32.99 -1.24 -7.89
N PRO A 50 -33.29 -0.91 -6.62
CA PRO A 50 -33.81 -1.88 -5.64
C PRO A 50 -35.19 -2.43 -6.02
N THR A 51 -36.01 -1.65 -6.74
CA THR A 51 -37.35 -2.04 -7.20
C THR A 51 -37.37 -2.84 -8.51
N ALA A 52 -36.22 -3.01 -9.18
CA ALA A 52 -36.16 -3.62 -10.51
C ALA A 52 -34.87 -4.42 -10.78
N PRO A 53 -34.44 -5.34 -9.88
CA PRO A 53 -33.14 -6.02 -9.96
C PRO A 53 -32.93 -6.81 -11.25
N LEU A 54 -33.98 -7.50 -11.73
CA LEU A 54 -33.91 -8.42 -12.86
C LEU A 54 -33.96 -7.74 -14.25
N ARG A 55 -33.97 -6.40 -14.33
CA ARG A 55 -33.94 -5.71 -15.63
C ARG A 55 -32.59 -5.90 -16.32
N SER A 56 -32.60 -6.22 -17.61
CA SER A 56 -31.38 -6.48 -18.41
C SER A 56 -30.36 -5.34 -18.37
N PHE A 57 -30.79 -4.08 -18.24
CA PHE A 57 -29.91 -2.93 -18.07
C PHE A 57 -29.11 -2.95 -16.76
N VAL A 58 -29.65 -3.51 -15.66
CA VAL A 58 -28.94 -3.64 -14.38
C VAL A 58 -27.87 -4.74 -14.49
N LEU A 59 -28.20 -5.85 -15.15
CA LEU A 59 -27.23 -6.91 -15.44
C LEU A 59 -26.09 -6.38 -16.33
N LEU A 60 -26.43 -5.71 -17.43
CA LEU A 60 -25.47 -5.09 -18.35
C LEU A 60 -24.60 -4.04 -17.65
N GLY A 61 -25.20 -3.19 -16.80
CA GLY A 61 -24.49 -2.22 -15.97
C GLY A 61 -23.52 -2.87 -14.98
N SER A 62 -23.88 -4.01 -14.38
CA SER A 62 -22.96 -4.75 -13.50
C SER A 62 -21.75 -5.31 -14.25
N VAL A 63 -21.94 -5.75 -15.50
CA VAL A 63 -20.85 -6.21 -16.39
C VAL A 63 -19.99 -5.03 -16.85
N GLY A 64 -20.60 -3.89 -17.21
CA GLY A 64 -19.89 -2.64 -17.52
C GLY A 64 -18.99 -2.18 -16.37
N LEU A 65 -19.50 -2.18 -15.13
CA LEU A 65 -18.72 -1.82 -13.95
C LEU A 65 -17.57 -2.80 -13.70
N VAL A 66 -17.77 -4.11 -13.89
CA VAL A 66 -16.68 -5.08 -13.76
C VAL A 66 -15.59 -4.86 -14.84
N LEU A 67 -15.98 -4.58 -16.08
CA LEU A 67 -15.04 -4.37 -17.18
C LEU A 67 -14.31 -3.02 -17.12
N LEU A 68 -14.98 -1.95 -16.68
CA LEU A 68 -14.47 -0.58 -16.68
C LEU A 68 -13.91 -0.11 -15.33
N VAL A 69 -14.10 -0.88 -14.25
CA VAL A 69 -13.65 -0.53 -12.88
C VAL A 69 -12.84 -1.67 -12.26
N VAL A 70 -13.47 -2.81 -12.02
CA VAL A 70 -12.87 -3.93 -11.26
C VAL A 70 -11.68 -4.52 -12.01
N LEU A 71 -11.81 -4.73 -13.32
CA LEU A 71 -10.74 -5.28 -14.15
C LEU A 71 -9.52 -4.33 -14.24
N PRO A 72 -9.65 -3.02 -14.53
CA PRO A 72 -8.54 -2.07 -14.41
C PRO A 72 -7.85 -2.05 -13.04
N LEU A 73 -8.60 -2.06 -11.93
CA LEU A 73 -8.01 -2.11 -10.58
C LEU A 73 -7.21 -3.40 -10.35
N LEU A 74 -7.79 -4.56 -10.67
CA LEU A 74 -7.12 -5.86 -10.49
C LEU A 74 -5.91 -6.01 -11.43
N LEU A 75 -5.96 -5.46 -12.64
CA LEU A 75 -4.82 -5.41 -13.56
C LEU A 75 -3.73 -4.48 -13.01
N PHE A 76 -4.06 -3.29 -12.53
CA PHE A 76 -3.13 -2.35 -11.92
C PHE A 76 -2.40 -3.01 -10.73
N ARG A 77 -3.15 -3.51 -9.73
CA ARG A 77 -2.58 -4.25 -8.57
C ARG A 77 -1.69 -5.42 -9.02
N ARG A 78 -2.16 -6.23 -9.98
CA ARG A 78 -1.39 -7.37 -10.52
C ARG A 78 -0.12 -6.94 -11.25
N THR A 79 -0.10 -5.80 -11.95
CA THR A 79 1.12 -5.30 -12.60
C THR A 79 2.14 -4.80 -11.58
N HIS A 80 1.71 -4.08 -10.55
CA HIS A 80 2.60 -3.68 -9.44
C HIS A 80 3.18 -4.88 -8.67
N LEU A 81 2.41 -5.96 -8.50
CA LEU A 81 2.87 -7.19 -7.85
C LEU A 81 3.86 -8.02 -8.69
N ILE A 82 3.97 -7.77 -10.00
CA ILE A 82 4.76 -8.61 -10.94
C ILE A 82 5.97 -7.88 -11.55
N ARG A 83 5.94 -6.54 -11.69
CA ARG A 83 6.86 -5.82 -12.58
C ARG A 83 8.25 -5.50 -12.02
N ALA A 84 8.47 -5.53 -10.71
CA ALA A 84 9.77 -5.19 -10.12
C ALA A 84 10.00 -5.88 -8.76
N ILE A 85 11.25 -5.88 -8.29
CA ILE A 85 11.52 -6.02 -6.85
C ILE A 85 10.76 -4.89 -6.15
N PRO A 86 9.88 -5.17 -5.18
CA PRO A 86 9.05 -4.12 -4.59
C PRO A 86 9.92 -3.12 -3.85
N PRO A 87 9.66 -1.80 -3.98
CA PRO A 87 10.35 -0.81 -3.17
C PRO A 87 10.02 -1.07 -1.69
N ARG A 88 11.07 -1.16 -0.86
CA ARG A 88 10.93 -1.24 0.61
C ARG A 88 10.08 -0.07 1.12
N THR A 89 9.44 -0.24 2.28
CA THR A 89 8.76 0.88 2.95
C THR A 89 9.71 2.08 3.08
N PRO A 90 9.28 3.30 2.72
CA PRO A 90 10.08 4.48 3.00
C PRO A 90 10.20 4.65 4.52
N HIS A 91 11.40 4.97 5.01
CA HIS A 91 11.66 5.21 6.43
C HIS A 91 11.13 6.59 6.87
N CYS A 92 9.81 6.77 6.76
CA CYS A 92 9.09 7.97 7.19
C CYS A 92 8.90 7.92 8.72
N VAL A 93 9.43 8.93 9.41
CA VAL A 93 9.35 9.00 10.88
C VAL A 93 8.08 9.72 11.34
N SER A 94 7.61 10.74 10.61
CA SER A 94 6.37 11.49 10.92
C SER A 94 5.33 11.43 9.80
N ARG A 95 4.05 11.71 10.11
CA ARG A 95 2.97 11.72 9.12
C ARG A 95 3.18 12.80 8.04
N ALA A 96 3.72 13.95 8.42
CA ALA A 96 4.14 15.00 7.49
C ALA A 96 5.26 14.52 6.56
N SER A 97 6.24 13.76 7.06
CA SER A 97 7.28 13.16 6.21
C SER A 97 6.71 12.14 5.22
N LEU A 98 5.71 11.36 5.64
CA LEU A 98 4.98 10.46 4.75
C LEU A 98 4.23 11.24 3.67
N VAL A 99 3.43 12.27 4.02
CA VAL A 99 2.71 13.11 3.05
C VAL A 99 3.67 13.79 2.06
N ALA A 100 4.78 14.35 2.54
CA ALA A 100 5.80 14.96 1.67
C ALA A 100 6.44 13.94 0.71
N HIS A 101 6.68 12.71 1.16
CA HIS A 101 7.10 11.59 0.32
C HIS A 101 5.97 11.07 -0.60
N LEU A 102 4.69 11.22 -0.20
CA LEU A 102 3.57 10.85 -1.05
C LEU A 102 3.51 11.77 -2.27
N VAL A 103 3.51 13.08 -2.02
CA VAL A 103 3.40 14.17 -3.00
C VAL A 103 4.55 14.17 -4.01
N ARG A 104 5.75 13.75 -3.61
CA ARG A 104 6.95 13.74 -4.46
C ARG A 104 7.08 12.51 -5.39
N ALA A 105 6.22 11.49 -5.26
CA ALA A 105 6.34 10.24 -6.00
C ALA A 105 5.32 10.13 -7.13
N ASP A 106 5.78 9.91 -8.37
CA ASP A 106 4.90 9.88 -9.55
C ASP A 106 3.93 8.69 -9.54
N ASP A 107 4.32 7.54 -8.98
CA ASP A 107 3.44 6.37 -8.78
C ASP A 107 2.22 6.69 -7.91
N ALA A 108 2.33 7.67 -7.01
CA ALA A 108 1.21 8.18 -6.22
C ALA A 108 0.16 8.81 -7.12
N TRP A 109 0.60 9.70 -7.99
CA TRP A 109 -0.25 10.46 -8.88
C TRP A 109 -0.85 9.57 -9.98
N GLN A 110 -0.12 8.55 -10.44
CA GLN A 110 -0.68 7.48 -11.28
C GLN A 110 -1.82 6.73 -10.56
N ALA A 111 -1.61 6.29 -9.31
CA ALA A 111 -2.64 5.60 -8.54
C ALA A 111 -3.86 6.49 -8.25
N VAL A 112 -3.64 7.75 -7.87
CA VAL A 112 -4.70 8.73 -7.58
C VAL A 112 -5.47 9.09 -8.84
N ALA A 113 -4.80 9.37 -9.96
CA ALA A 113 -5.44 9.66 -11.24
C ALA A 113 -6.27 8.47 -11.76
N LEU A 114 -5.77 7.24 -11.58
CA LEU A 114 -6.54 6.03 -11.89
C LEU A 114 -7.84 5.99 -11.08
N HIS A 115 -7.78 6.03 -9.75
CA HIS A 115 -9.01 5.95 -8.94
C HIS A 115 -9.96 7.14 -9.16
N ALA A 116 -9.45 8.33 -9.48
CA ALA A 116 -10.29 9.47 -9.88
C ALA A 116 -11.03 9.21 -11.20
N ALA A 117 -10.34 8.71 -12.23
CA ALA A 117 -10.93 8.36 -13.52
C ALA A 117 -11.93 7.20 -13.41
N LEU A 118 -11.67 6.23 -12.54
CA LEU A 118 -12.59 5.13 -12.24
C LEU A 118 -13.80 5.62 -11.41
N GLY A 119 -13.62 6.59 -10.51
CA GLY A 119 -14.72 7.27 -9.81
C GLY A 119 -15.65 8.00 -10.79
N ALA A 120 -15.08 8.67 -11.80
CA ALA A 120 -15.85 9.23 -12.91
C ALA A 120 -16.60 8.15 -13.71
N SER A 121 -15.96 7.02 -14.03
CA SER A 121 -16.59 5.97 -14.84
C SER A 121 -17.74 5.26 -14.10
N ILE A 122 -17.69 5.17 -12.77
CA ILE A 122 -18.82 4.71 -11.93
C ILE A 122 -19.97 5.72 -11.97
N ALA A 123 -19.69 7.01 -11.75
CA ALA A 123 -20.72 8.06 -11.77
C ALA A 123 -21.41 8.15 -13.15
N LEU A 124 -20.65 8.07 -14.23
CA LEU A 124 -21.16 8.04 -15.61
C LEU A 124 -22.05 6.80 -15.85
N GLN A 125 -21.63 5.61 -15.42
CA GLN A 125 -22.43 4.39 -15.58
C GLN A 125 -23.72 4.40 -14.74
N CYS A 126 -23.69 4.98 -13.54
CA CYS A 126 -24.89 5.19 -12.74
C CYS A 126 -25.85 6.16 -13.43
N ALA A 127 -25.35 7.27 -14.00
CA ALA A 127 -26.15 8.21 -14.77
C ALA A 127 -26.83 7.54 -15.98
N VAL A 128 -26.08 6.78 -16.79
CA VAL A 128 -26.62 6.02 -17.93
C VAL A 128 -27.65 5.00 -17.47
N LEU A 129 -27.38 4.22 -16.41
CA LEU A 129 -28.32 3.24 -15.88
C LEU A 129 -29.62 3.91 -15.40
N GLN A 130 -29.55 5.05 -14.72
CA GLN A 130 -30.74 5.76 -14.27
C GLN A 130 -31.57 6.33 -15.44
N VAL A 131 -30.93 6.73 -16.56
CA VAL A 131 -31.65 7.09 -17.79
C VAL A 131 -32.31 5.85 -18.42
N CYS A 132 -31.63 4.70 -18.48
CA CYS A 132 -32.22 3.45 -18.98
C CYS A 132 -33.37 2.91 -18.09
N LEU A 133 -33.38 3.24 -16.79
CA LEU A 133 -34.40 2.76 -15.84
C LEU A 133 -35.59 3.71 -15.66
N ARG A 134 -35.37 5.03 -15.76
CA ARG A 134 -36.35 6.09 -15.42
C ARG A 134 -36.57 7.14 -16.51
N GLY A 135 -35.82 7.06 -17.62
CA GLY A 135 -35.86 8.05 -18.70
C GLY A 135 -35.02 9.31 -18.45
N TRP A 136 -35.03 10.22 -19.43
CA TRP A 136 -34.27 11.48 -19.41
C TRP A 136 -34.73 12.48 -18.32
N SER A 137 -35.90 12.26 -17.72
CA SER A 137 -36.43 13.01 -16.57
C SER A 137 -35.69 12.72 -15.24
N SER A 138 -34.86 11.67 -15.19
CA SER A 138 -34.03 11.35 -14.01
C SER A 138 -33.13 12.51 -13.61
N MET A 139 -33.02 12.83 -12.32
CA MET A 139 -32.14 13.91 -11.83
C MET A 139 -30.64 13.66 -12.11
N LEU A 140 -30.25 12.43 -12.44
CA LEU A 140 -28.88 12.07 -12.84
C LEU A 140 -28.69 11.95 -14.36
N SER A 141 -29.67 12.35 -15.19
CA SER A 141 -29.51 12.34 -16.65
C SER A 141 -28.42 13.33 -17.10
N PRO A 142 -27.57 13.00 -18.10
CA PRO A 142 -26.52 13.92 -18.56
C PRO A 142 -27.06 15.22 -19.18
N MET A 143 -28.26 15.15 -19.79
CA MET A 143 -28.99 16.28 -20.32
C MET A 143 -30.43 16.28 -19.79
N ARG A 144 -30.96 17.45 -19.46
CA ARG A 144 -32.34 17.65 -19.03
C ARG A 144 -33.09 18.48 -20.08
N TYR A 145 -34.27 18.02 -20.47
CA TYR A 145 -35.20 18.80 -21.28
C TYR A 145 -35.83 19.90 -20.43
N ILE A 146 -35.94 21.11 -20.98
CA ILE A 146 -36.63 22.25 -20.34
C ILE A 146 -37.77 22.67 -21.27
N GLU A 147 -39.00 22.39 -20.83
CA GLU A 147 -40.24 22.65 -21.58
C GLU A 147 -40.37 24.11 -22.03
N ALA A 148 -40.12 25.06 -21.12
CA ALA A 148 -40.15 26.51 -21.39
C ALA A 148 -39.17 27.00 -22.47
N HIS A 149 -38.26 26.15 -22.96
CA HIS A 149 -37.30 26.45 -24.02
C HIS A 149 -37.28 25.39 -25.13
N HIS A 150 -38.16 24.36 -25.09
CA HIS A 150 -38.23 23.23 -26.03
C HIS A 150 -36.87 22.59 -26.39
N ALA A 151 -35.94 22.54 -25.44
CA ALA A 151 -34.55 22.16 -25.70
C ALA A 151 -33.91 21.36 -24.56
N TYR A 152 -32.86 20.61 -24.91
CA TYR A 152 -32.02 19.84 -23.98
C TYR A 152 -30.79 20.65 -23.57
N TYR A 153 -30.52 20.70 -22.27
CA TYR A 153 -29.36 21.37 -21.68
C TYR A 153 -28.56 20.43 -20.79
N VAL A 154 -27.26 20.69 -20.62
CA VAL A 154 -26.40 19.88 -19.74
C VAL A 154 -26.90 19.99 -18.31
N ASN A 155 -27.02 18.86 -17.60
CA ASN A 155 -27.56 18.84 -16.25
C ASN A 155 -26.47 19.14 -15.20
N GLU A 156 -26.64 20.23 -14.43
CA GLU A 156 -25.73 20.60 -13.35
C GLU A 156 -25.59 19.49 -12.29
N ALA A 157 -26.67 18.77 -11.98
CA ALA A 157 -26.65 17.68 -11.01
C ALA A 157 -25.78 16.49 -11.47
N PHE A 158 -25.81 16.17 -12.77
CA PHE A 158 -24.92 15.15 -13.36
C PHE A 158 -23.45 15.57 -13.27
N LEU A 159 -23.12 16.81 -13.63
CA LEU A 159 -21.76 17.35 -13.50
C LEU A 159 -21.27 17.35 -12.05
N GLY A 160 -22.14 17.69 -11.09
CA GLY A 160 -21.85 17.64 -9.66
C GLY A 160 -21.57 16.22 -9.15
N VAL A 161 -22.36 15.23 -9.54
CA VAL A 161 -22.11 13.83 -9.13
C VAL A 161 -20.86 13.27 -9.81
N LEU A 162 -20.56 13.66 -11.05
CA LEU A 162 -19.32 13.29 -11.74
C LEU A 162 -18.09 13.88 -11.03
N SER A 163 -18.13 15.17 -10.65
CA SER A 163 -17.01 15.82 -9.95
C SER A 163 -16.80 15.26 -8.54
N VAL A 164 -17.87 15.07 -7.76
CA VAL A 164 -17.80 14.40 -6.44
C VAL A 164 -17.27 12.97 -6.58
N GLY A 165 -17.65 12.23 -7.63
CA GLY A 165 -17.10 10.91 -7.95
C GLY A 165 -15.59 10.92 -8.21
N THR A 166 -15.09 11.88 -8.99
CA THR A 166 -13.62 12.04 -9.19
C THR A 166 -12.89 12.40 -7.91
N MET A 167 -13.45 13.32 -7.10
CA MET A 167 -12.83 13.80 -5.87
C MET A 167 -12.80 12.73 -4.79
N ILE A 168 -13.87 11.95 -4.63
CA ILE A 168 -13.91 10.83 -3.68
C ILE A 168 -13.05 9.67 -4.16
N GLY A 169 -12.96 9.41 -5.46
CA GLY A 169 -12.01 8.44 -6.01
C GLY A 169 -10.55 8.82 -5.74
N ALA A 170 -10.20 10.10 -5.92
CA ALA A 170 -8.88 10.64 -5.58
C ALA A 170 -8.59 10.59 -4.07
N ALA A 171 -9.55 11.02 -3.24
CA ALA A 171 -9.44 11.01 -1.79
C ALA A 171 -9.33 9.59 -1.24
N TYR A 172 -10.06 8.62 -1.80
CA TYR A 172 -9.95 7.20 -1.49
C TYR A 172 -8.53 6.68 -1.74
N ALA A 173 -7.96 6.95 -2.92
CA ALA A 173 -6.60 6.52 -3.23
C ALA A 173 -5.55 7.17 -2.30
N MET A 174 -5.71 8.44 -1.96
CA MET A 174 -4.83 9.12 -1.01
C MET A 174 -4.96 8.54 0.40
N ALA A 175 -6.19 8.27 0.87
CA ALA A 175 -6.46 7.63 2.15
C ALA A 175 -5.90 6.20 2.20
N TYR A 176 -6.05 5.40 1.14
CA TYR A 176 -5.46 4.08 1.03
C TYR A 176 -3.92 4.14 1.10
N LEU A 177 -3.29 5.09 0.39
CA LEU A 177 -1.85 5.30 0.41
C LEU A 177 -1.29 5.85 1.75
N LEU A 178 -2.14 6.46 2.59
CA LEU A 178 -1.78 7.00 3.91
C LEU A 178 -2.07 6.02 5.07
N LEU A 179 -3.16 5.26 4.98
CA LEU A 179 -3.76 4.54 6.11
C LEU A 179 -3.65 3.02 6.00
N VAL A 180 -3.30 2.46 4.82
CA VAL A 180 -3.12 1.01 4.64
C VAL A 180 -1.62 0.69 4.64
N PRO A 181 -1.11 -0.03 5.67
CA PRO A 181 0.30 -0.41 5.76
C PRO A 181 0.79 -1.13 4.50
N GLY A 182 1.90 -0.65 3.93
CA GLY A 182 2.51 -1.26 2.75
C GLY A 182 1.79 -1.02 1.42
N ALA A 183 0.75 -0.18 1.35
CA ALA A 183 -0.04 0.12 0.14
C ALA A 183 0.76 0.40 -1.14
N ARG A 184 1.98 0.97 -1.01
CA ARG A 184 2.88 1.31 -2.13
C ARG A 184 3.73 0.15 -2.65
N ARG A 185 3.89 -0.94 -1.90
CA ARG A 185 4.86 -2.01 -2.23
C ARG A 185 4.47 -2.83 -3.46
N GLY A 186 3.21 -2.78 -3.91
CA GLY A 186 2.66 -3.67 -4.93
C GLY A 186 2.41 -5.11 -4.42
N VAL A 187 3.23 -5.60 -3.49
CA VAL A 187 3.01 -6.83 -2.71
C VAL A 187 2.25 -6.48 -1.42
N PRO A 188 1.02 -7.00 -1.20
CA PRO A 188 0.29 -6.79 0.05
C PRO A 188 0.98 -7.51 1.23
N PRO A 189 0.91 -6.95 2.46
CA PRO A 189 1.65 -7.49 3.60
C PRO A 189 1.03 -8.81 4.09
N PHE A 190 1.77 -9.91 3.90
CA PHE A 190 1.39 -11.23 4.40
C PHE A 190 1.09 -11.23 5.91
N GLU A 191 0.23 -12.16 6.34
CA GLU A 191 -0.21 -12.35 7.73
C GLU A 191 0.22 -13.72 8.23
N SER A 192 0.98 -13.80 9.33
CA SER A 192 1.44 -15.08 9.87
C SER A 192 0.29 -16.00 10.29
N LYS A 193 -0.72 -15.41 10.95
CA LYS A 193 -1.99 -16.02 11.36
C LYS A 193 -2.85 -16.56 10.20
N ALA A 194 -2.43 -16.40 8.94
CA ALA A 194 -3.16 -16.95 7.80
C ALA A 194 -3.04 -18.49 7.69
N LEU A 195 -1.98 -19.07 8.22
CA LEU A 195 -1.77 -20.52 8.26
C LEU A 195 -2.83 -21.18 9.15
N GLY A 196 -3.47 -22.25 8.68
CA GLY A 196 -4.59 -22.94 9.37
C GLY A 196 -5.94 -22.19 9.34
N SER A 197 -5.96 -20.89 9.03
CA SER A 197 -7.22 -20.12 8.91
C SER A 197 -7.98 -20.44 7.63
N SER A 198 -9.32 -20.40 7.65
CA SER A 198 -10.10 -20.51 6.41
C SER A 198 -10.03 -19.21 5.59
N LEU A 199 -9.99 -19.33 4.26
CA LEU A 199 -10.03 -18.14 3.39
C LEU A 199 -11.34 -17.36 3.55
N ARG A 200 -12.47 -18.03 3.84
CA ARG A 200 -13.77 -17.39 4.09
C ARG A 200 -13.72 -16.49 5.32
N THR A 201 -13.18 -16.98 6.44
CA THR A 201 -13.12 -16.21 7.69
C THR A 201 -12.18 -15.02 7.59
N ARG A 202 -11.00 -15.15 6.94
CA ARG A 202 -10.13 -13.99 6.65
C ARG A 202 -10.82 -12.96 5.76
N CYS A 203 -11.51 -13.39 4.71
CA CYS A 203 -12.22 -12.48 3.80
C CYS A 203 -13.33 -11.70 4.51
N ILE A 204 -14.16 -12.37 5.32
CA ILE A 204 -15.24 -11.71 6.07
C ILE A 204 -14.68 -10.73 7.11
N ALA A 205 -13.68 -11.14 7.90
CA ALA A 205 -13.07 -10.29 8.93
C ALA A 205 -12.41 -9.03 8.32
N ALA A 206 -11.71 -9.18 7.19
CA ALA A 206 -11.15 -8.04 6.46
C ALA A 206 -12.26 -7.08 5.98
N LEU A 207 -13.28 -7.60 5.29
CA LEU A 207 -14.39 -6.78 4.78
C LEU A 207 -15.13 -6.03 5.90
N GLN A 208 -15.39 -6.69 7.04
CA GLN A 208 -15.99 -6.09 8.23
C GLN A 208 -15.15 -4.94 8.83
N HIS A 209 -13.82 -4.99 8.66
CA HIS A 209 -12.91 -3.97 9.20
C HIS A 209 -12.67 -2.80 8.23
N HIS A 210 -12.56 -3.08 6.93
CA HIS A 210 -12.20 -2.10 5.91
C HIS A 210 -13.40 -1.30 5.38
N ILE A 211 -14.55 -1.94 5.12
CA ILE A 211 -15.74 -1.26 4.60
C ILE A 211 -16.20 -0.07 5.47
N PRO A 212 -16.41 -0.20 6.80
CA PRO A 212 -16.88 0.93 7.61
C PRO A 212 -15.87 2.09 7.67
N ARG A 213 -14.56 1.79 7.56
CA ARG A 213 -13.52 2.83 7.50
C ARG A 213 -13.57 3.62 6.20
N ALA A 214 -13.73 2.96 5.05
CA ALA A 214 -13.88 3.63 3.77
C ALA A 214 -15.19 4.43 3.68
N LEU A 215 -16.28 3.93 4.26
CA LEU A 215 -17.57 4.65 4.32
C LEU A 215 -17.50 5.96 5.11
N MET A 216 -16.50 6.18 5.98
CA MET A 216 -16.27 7.50 6.59
C MET A 216 -15.96 8.60 5.56
N LEU A 217 -15.44 8.24 4.37
CA LEU A 217 -15.22 9.18 3.27
C LEU A 217 -16.53 9.74 2.69
N LEU A 218 -17.71 9.17 3.02
CA LEU A 218 -18.99 9.77 2.68
C LEU A 218 -19.23 11.13 3.37
N LEU A 219 -18.55 11.40 4.49
CA LEU A 219 -18.57 12.72 5.15
C LEU A 219 -17.97 13.83 4.26
N LEU A 220 -17.17 13.47 3.24
CA LEU A 220 -16.66 14.41 2.24
C LEU A 220 -17.74 14.82 1.22
N VAL A 221 -18.80 14.03 1.02
CA VAL A 221 -19.90 14.35 0.08
C VAL A 221 -20.59 15.69 0.42
N PRO A 222 -21.17 15.89 1.63
CA PRO A 222 -21.80 17.15 1.97
C PRO A 222 -20.81 18.32 2.02
N LEU A 223 -19.56 18.08 2.43
CA LEU A 223 -18.52 19.12 2.46
C LEU A 223 -18.17 19.61 1.05
N CYS A 224 -17.97 18.71 0.08
CA CYS A 224 -17.74 19.08 -1.31
C CYS A 224 -18.94 19.82 -1.92
N LEU A 225 -20.17 19.39 -1.62
CA LEU A 225 -21.39 20.06 -2.10
C LEU A 225 -21.59 21.45 -1.47
N PHE A 226 -21.25 21.62 -0.19
CA PHE A 226 -21.29 22.92 0.50
C PHE A 226 -20.23 23.90 -0.04
N ILE A 227 -18.98 23.45 -0.21
CA ILE A 227 -17.92 24.25 -0.84
C ILE A 227 -18.32 24.63 -2.27
N TYR A 228 -18.89 23.69 -3.03
CA TYR A 228 -19.43 23.99 -4.36
C TYR A 228 -20.55 25.03 -4.28
N SER A 229 -21.52 24.93 -3.36
CA SER A 229 -22.61 25.90 -3.27
C SER A 229 -22.13 27.33 -2.95
N LEU A 230 -21.08 27.48 -2.12
CA LEU A 230 -20.49 28.79 -1.82
C LEU A 230 -19.76 29.41 -3.01
N VAL A 231 -19.13 28.58 -3.86
CA VAL A 231 -18.27 29.04 -4.97
C VAL A 231 -19.02 29.02 -6.32
N ARG A 232 -20.21 28.40 -6.39
CA ARG A 232 -21.00 28.12 -7.60
C ARG A 232 -21.07 29.29 -8.57
N ASP A 233 -21.59 30.43 -8.12
CA ASP A 233 -21.89 31.55 -9.01
C ASP A 233 -20.61 32.28 -9.45
N ALA A 234 -19.60 32.36 -8.56
CA ALA A 234 -18.27 32.84 -8.90
C ALA A 234 -17.60 31.94 -9.96
N TYR A 235 -17.64 30.62 -9.76
CA TYR A 235 -17.11 29.62 -10.69
C TYR A 235 -17.79 29.70 -12.07
N TRP A 236 -19.12 29.67 -12.13
CA TRP A 236 -19.82 29.72 -13.42
C TRP A 236 -19.70 31.09 -14.09
N SER A 237 -19.60 32.20 -13.35
CA SER A 237 -19.26 33.51 -13.94
C SER A 237 -17.84 33.52 -14.55
N ALA A 238 -16.89 32.76 -14.00
CA ALA A 238 -15.55 32.64 -14.56
C ALA A 238 -15.54 31.72 -15.80
N VAL A 239 -16.23 30.57 -15.74
CA VAL A 239 -16.43 29.69 -16.90
C VAL A 239 -17.08 30.44 -18.06
N LEU A 240 -18.16 31.21 -17.82
CA LEU A 240 -18.83 31.99 -18.86
C LEU A 240 -17.98 33.14 -19.41
N ARG A 241 -17.05 33.70 -18.62
CA ARG A 241 -16.05 34.66 -19.12
C ARG A 241 -15.01 34.01 -20.02
N VAL A 242 -14.50 32.82 -19.67
CA VAL A 242 -13.51 32.07 -20.46
C VAL A 242 -14.13 31.48 -21.74
N VAL A 243 -15.38 31.01 -21.67
CA VAL A 243 -16.13 30.43 -22.81
C VAL A 243 -16.55 31.50 -23.83
N GLY A 244 -16.58 32.78 -23.45
CA GLY A 244 -16.85 33.91 -24.34
C GLY A 244 -18.32 34.01 -24.78
N VAL A 245 -18.69 35.18 -25.32
CA VAL A 245 -20.09 35.50 -25.67
C VAL A 245 -20.63 34.67 -26.83
N GLU A 246 -19.77 34.36 -27.81
CA GLU A 246 -20.16 33.91 -29.15
C GLU A 246 -20.14 32.39 -29.37
N THR A 247 -19.52 31.63 -28.45
CA THR A 247 -19.32 30.18 -28.67
C THR A 247 -20.62 29.38 -28.59
N SER A 248 -20.73 28.35 -29.42
CA SER A 248 -21.83 27.38 -29.38
C SER A 248 -21.97 26.70 -28.01
N VAL A 249 -20.84 26.47 -27.34
CA VAL A 249 -20.73 25.92 -25.98
C VAL A 249 -21.54 26.74 -24.96
N ARG A 250 -21.54 28.08 -25.06
CA ARG A 250 -22.31 28.96 -24.16
C ARG A 250 -23.83 28.69 -24.24
N ARG A 251 -24.35 28.29 -25.41
CA ARG A 251 -25.79 28.00 -25.61
C ARG A 251 -26.26 26.78 -24.80
N PHE A 252 -25.40 25.79 -24.61
CA PHE A 252 -25.70 24.58 -23.84
C PHE A 252 -25.50 24.74 -22.32
N LEU A 253 -24.65 25.69 -21.91
CA LEU A 253 -24.32 25.98 -20.51
C LEU A 253 -25.25 27.01 -19.86
N VAL A 254 -25.49 28.18 -20.47
CA VAL A 254 -26.23 29.26 -19.79
C VAL A 254 -27.61 28.83 -19.26
N PRO A 255 -28.43 28.04 -19.99
CA PRO A 255 -29.75 27.64 -19.50
C PRO A 255 -29.74 26.51 -18.46
N SER A 256 -28.62 25.81 -18.22
CA SER A 256 -28.56 24.82 -17.12
C SER A 256 -28.75 25.47 -15.75
N PHE A 257 -28.26 26.71 -15.59
CA PHE A 257 -28.36 27.49 -14.35
C PHE A 257 -29.76 28.06 -14.08
N ARG A 258 -30.70 27.93 -15.03
CA ARG A 258 -32.12 28.31 -14.86
C ARG A 258 -32.94 27.21 -14.19
N VAL A 259 -32.39 26.00 -14.03
CA VAL A 259 -32.97 24.96 -13.18
C VAL A 259 -32.70 25.32 -11.71
N PRO A 260 -33.68 25.24 -10.80
CA PRO A 260 -33.46 25.57 -9.39
C PRO A 260 -32.41 24.64 -8.77
N TYR A 261 -31.36 25.24 -8.21
CA TYR A 261 -30.25 24.52 -7.57
C TYR A 261 -30.71 23.94 -6.21
N ALA A 262 -30.75 22.61 -6.12
CA ALA A 262 -31.26 21.89 -4.96
C ALA A 262 -30.16 21.03 -4.30
N PRO A 263 -29.31 21.60 -3.41
CA PRO A 263 -28.15 20.90 -2.87
C PRO A 263 -28.50 19.65 -2.06
N GLY A 264 -29.61 19.67 -1.31
CA GLY A 264 -30.10 18.51 -0.57
C GLY A 264 -30.50 17.34 -1.48
N ALA A 265 -31.18 17.62 -2.59
CA ALA A 265 -31.56 16.60 -3.58
C ALA A 265 -30.33 16.08 -4.34
N MET A 266 -29.36 16.95 -4.66
CA MET A 266 -28.07 16.52 -5.22
C MET A 266 -27.31 15.60 -4.27
N CYS A 267 -27.29 15.90 -2.97
CA CYS A 267 -26.68 15.03 -1.95
C CYS A 267 -27.38 13.66 -1.89
N LEU A 268 -28.72 13.65 -1.81
CA LEU A 268 -29.54 12.44 -1.77
C LEU A 268 -29.30 11.52 -2.98
N HIS A 269 -29.12 12.08 -4.18
CA HIS A 269 -28.83 11.30 -5.39
C HIS A 269 -27.33 10.98 -5.58
N ALA A 270 -26.41 11.77 -5.00
CA ALA A 270 -24.97 11.49 -5.01
C ALA A 270 -24.61 10.32 -4.07
N LEU A 271 -25.14 10.30 -2.84
CA LEU A 271 -24.83 9.33 -1.80
C LEU A 271 -24.87 7.85 -2.27
N PRO A 272 -25.92 7.34 -2.94
CA PRO A 272 -25.94 5.94 -3.41
C PRO A 272 -24.87 5.63 -4.47
N VAL A 273 -24.46 6.62 -5.27
CA VAL A 273 -23.35 6.47 -6.23
C VAL A 273 -22.00 6.39 -5.50
N MET A 274 -21.82 7.19 -4.44
CA MET A 274 -20.58 7.21 -3.65
C MET A 274 -20.45 6.00 -2.71
N VAL A 275 -21.57 5.48 -2.18
CA VAL A 275 -21.61 4.19 -1.48
C VAL A 275 -21.17 3.06 -2.41
N LEU A 276 -21.72 3.00 -3.64
CA LEU A 276 -21.32 2.02 -4.64
C LEU A 276 -19.81 2.12 -4.96
N LEU A 277 -19.29 3.34 -5.17
CA LEU A 277 -17.88 3.59 -5.44
C LEU A 277 -16.96 3.08 -4.32
N LEU A 278 -17.22 3.49 -3.08
CA LEU A 278 -16.37 3.15 -1.93
C LEU A 278 -16.39 1.65 -1.62
N VAL A 279 -17.57 1.02 -1.67
CA VAL A 279 -17.68 -0.43 -1.45
C VAL A 279 -17.03 -1.20 -2.59
N LEU A 280 -17.19 -0.79 -3.85
CA LEU A 280 -16.59 -1.46 -5.00
C LEU A 280 -15.05 -1.39 -4.98
N PHE A 281 -14.48 -0.24 -4.58
CA PHE A 281 -13.03 -0.09 -4.40
C PHE A 281 -12.50 -0.95 -3.25
N GLU A 282 -13.09 -0.87 -2.06
CA GLU A 282 -12.65 -1.69 -0.91
C GLU A 282 -12.78 -3.19 -1.18
N VAL A 283 -13.91 -3.65 -1.72
CA VAL A 283 -14.12 -5.07 -2.03
C VAL A 283 -13.10 -5.54 -3.08
N THR A 284 -12.74 -4.70 -4.05
CA THR A 284 -11.74 -5.07 -5.06
C THR A 284 -10.33 -5.19 -4.47
N HIS A 285 -9.91 -4.23 -3.62
CA HIS A 285 -8.60 -4.28 -2.96
C HIS A 285 -8.51 -5.39 -1.91
N THR A 286 -9.50 -5.53 -1.02
CA THR A 286 -9.53 -6.58 0.01
C THR A 286 -9.64 -7.99 -0.57
N LEU A 287 -10.42 -8.21 -1.64
CA LEU A 287 -10.42 -9.51 -2.34
C LEU A 287 -9.07 -9.81 -2.98
N PHE A 288 -8.39 -8.83 -3.57
CA PHE A 288 -7.03 -9.03 -4.07
C PHE A 288 -6.09 -9.40 -2.92
N ASP A 289 -6.05 -8.59 -1.86
CA ASP A 289 -5.08 -8.73 -0.78
C ASP A 289 -5.28 -10.03 0.02
N VAL A 290 -6.52 -10.41 0.34
CA VAL A 290 -6.79 -11.69 1.03
C VAL A 290 -6.45 -12.90 0.15
N TYR A 291 -6.88 -12.94 -1.12
CA TYR A 291 -6.66 -14.11 -1.98
C TYR A 291 -5.19 -14.29 -2.41
N TRP A 292 -4.45 -13.19 -2.60
CA TRP A 292 -3.03 -13.24 -2.95
C TRP A 292 -2.12 -13.44 -1.74
N THR A 293 -2.45 -12.93 -0.54
CA THR A 293 -1.65 -13.22 0.69
C THR A 293 -1.94 -14.58 1.33
N HIS A 294 -3.09 -15.20 1.07
CA HIS A 294 -3.41 -16.50 1.70
C HIS A 294 -2.38 -17.57 1.28
N PRO A 295 -1.83 -18.37 2.23
CA PRO A 295 -0.80 -19.36 1.92
C PRO A 295 -1.28 -20.35 0.85
N LEU A 296 -0.34 -20.92 0.10
CA LEU A 296 -0.60 -21.89 -0.95
C LEU A 296 -0.05 -23.24 -0.52
N CYS A 297 -0.85 -24.30 -0.70
CA CYS A 297 -0.32 -25.62 -0.97
C CYS A 297 -0.14 -25.68 -2.49
N ALA A 298 0.96 -25.09 -2.99
CA ALA A 298 1.19 -24.83 -4.41
C ALA A 298 1.62 -26.09 -5.18
N ILE A 299 2.34 -26.99 -4.51
CA ILE A 299 2.94 -28.17 -5.11
C ILE A 299 1.96 -29.36 -5.00
N PRO A 300 1.37 -29.81 -6.13
CA PRO A 300 0.44 -30.95 -6.11
C PRO A 300 1.21 -32.24 -5.76
N PRO A 301 0.59 -33.20 -5.05
CA PRO A 301 1.24 -34.44 -4.60
C PRO A 301 1.65 -35.41 -5.73
N ARG A 302 1.40 -35.03 -7.00
CA ARG A 302 1.80 -35.76 -8.22
C ARG A 302 2.93 -35.07 -9.00
N TRP A 303 3.54 -34.01 -8.45
CA TRP A 303 4.72 -33.39 -9.06
C TRP A 303 5.96 -34.25 -8.77
N PRO A 304 6.84 -34.52 -9.75
CA PRO A 304 7.95 -35.48 -9.58
C PRO A 304 9.01 -35.01 -8.58
N ASP A 305 9.42 -33.75 -8.65
CA ASP A 305 10.49 -33.14 -7.83
C ASP A 305 9.88 -32.04 -6.92
N PRO A 306 9.08 -32.38 -5.87
CA PRO A 306 8.39 -31.38 -5.06
C PRO A 306 9.37 -30.58 -4.20
N LEU A 307 10.33 -31.26 -3.56
CA LEU A 307 11.33 -30.66 -2.68
C LEU A 307 12.21 -29.67 -3.44
N THR A 308 12.72 -30.06 -4.61
CA THR A 308 13.53 -29.23 -5.50
C THR A 308 12.84 -27.93 -5.90
N ALA A 309 11.55 -27.99 -6.23
CA ALA A 309 10.76 -26.81 -6.57
C ALA A 309 10.62 -25.88 -5.34
N LEU A 310 10.31 -26.43 -4.16
CA LEU A 310 10.18 -25.65 -2.94
C LEU A 310 11.51 -24.96 -2.55
N LEU A 311 12.64 -25.67 -2.59
CA LEU A 311 13.97 -25.11 -2.32
C LEU A 311 14.30 -23.95 -3.28
N GLY A 312 13.96 -24.08 -4.56
CA GLY A 312 14.07 -22.99 -5.55
C GLY A 312 13.18 -21.79 -5.24
N GLY A 313 11.97 -22.02 -4.70
CA GLY A 313 11.06 -20.98 -4.25
C GLY A 313 11.55 -20.22 -3.00
N LEU A 314 12.11 -20.93 -2.02
CA LEU A 314 12.72 -20.35 -0.81
C LEU A 314 13.90 -19.42 -1.14
N HIS A 315 14.58 -19.68 -2.26
CA HIS A 315 15.73 -18.91 -2.75
C HIS A 315 15.36 -17.83 -3.78
N ASP A 316 14.08 -17.61 -4.05
CA ASP A 316 13.62 -16.59 -5.00
C ASP A 316 13.86 -15.17 -4.44
N ALA A 317 14.61 -14.35 -5.20
CA ALA A 317 14.86 -12.94 -4.89
C ALA A 317 13.57 -12.08 -4.82
N HIS A 318 12.47 -12.52 -5.43
CA HIS A 318 11.21 -11.79 -5.43
C HIS A 318 10.34 -12.18 -4.21
N PRO A 319 10.08 -11.26 -3.26
CA PRO A 319 9.64 -11.61 -1.91
C PRO A 319 8.31 -12.35 -1.87
N PHE A 320 7.35 -12.01 -2.75
CA PHE A 320 6.07 -12.70 -2.88
C PHE A 320 6.19 -14.22 -3.10
N PHE A 321 7.14 -14.69 -3.91
CA PHE A 321 7.33 -16.13 -4.14
C PHE A 321 8.06 -16.79 -2.96
N SER A 322 9.08 -16.12 -2.38
CA SER A 322 9.76 -16.59 -1.16
C SER A 322 8.80 -16.72 0.03
N ALA A 323 7.81 -15.82 0.16
CA ALA A 323 6.82 -15.84 1.22
C ALA A 323 5.83 -17.01 1.05
N HIS A 324 5.37 -17.28 -0.18
CA HIS A 324 4.58 -18.48 -0.45
C HIS A 324 5.36 -19.77 -0.18
N ALA A 325 6.64 -19.84 -0.56
CA ALA A 325 7.49 -20.99 -0.27
C ALA A 325 7.70 -21.22 1.24
N LEU A 326 7.92 -20.15 2.02
CA LEU A 326 8.02 -20.25 3.49
C LEU A 326 6.70 -20.66 4.14
N GLY A 327 5.56 -20.15 3.68
CA GLY A 327 4.23 -20.54 4.18
C GLY A 327 3.85 -21.99 3.81
N GLU A 328 4.26 -22.45 2.63
CA GLU A 328 4.11 -23.84 2.20
C GLU A 328 5.00 -24.79 3.01
N LEU A 329 6.27 -24.42 3.24
CA LEU A 329 7.19 -25.17 4.09
C LEU A 329 6.71 -25.23 5.55
N ALA A 330 6.12 -24.15 6.08
CA ALA A 330 5.52 -24.13 7.41
C ALA A 330 4.34 -25.11 7.51
N HIS A 331 3.54 -25.24 6.45
CA HIS A 331 2.48 -26.25 6.38
C HIS A 331 3.05 -27.67 6.34
N TRP A 332 4.09 -27.94 5.53
CA TRP A 332 4.73 -29.26 5.46
C TRP A 332 5.30 -29.67 6.83
N ALA A 333 6.03 -28.76 7.48
CA ALA A 333 6.61 -28.98 8.80
C ALA A 333 5.55 -29.27 9.87
N GLN A 334 4.38 -28.63 9.81
CA GLN A 334 3.29 -28.85 10.77
C GLN A 334 2.48 -30.13 10.47
N CYS A 335 2.09 -30.36 9.22
CA CYS A 335 0.98 -31.26 8.89
C CYS A 335 1.34 -32.54 8.10
N GLU A 336 2.51 -32.62 7.46
CA GLU A 336 2.78 -33.67 6.45
C GLU A 336 4.04 -34.51 6.78
N PRO A 337 3.94 -35.56 7.64
CA PRO A 337 5.10 -36.36 8.04
C PRO A 337 5.86 -36.98 6.86
N ALA A 338 5.16 -37.45 5.82
CA ALA A 338 5.80 -38.00 4.62
C ALA A 338 6.71 -36.98 3.90
N ARG A 339 6.37 -35.67 3.93
CA ARG A 339 7.23 -34.62 3.37
C ARG A 339 8.36 -34.20 4.32
N ARG A 340 8.22 -34.42 5.64
CA ARG A 340 9.32 -34.27 6.61
C ARG A 340 10.35 -35.39 6.48
N HIS A 341 9.93 -36.65 6.40
CA HIS A 341 10.86 -37.77 6.15
C HIS A 341 11.63 -37.56 4.84
N ALA A 342 10.95 -37.18 3.74
CA ALA A 342 11.62 -36.86 2.48
C ALA A 342 12.59 -35.65 2.54
N LEU A 343 12.49 -34.79 3.56
CA LEU A 343 13.44 -33.70 3.83
C LEU A 343 14.65 -34.18 4.67
N PHE A 344 14.45 -35.14 5.57
CA PHE A 344 15.50 -35.72 6.42
C PHE A 344 16.30 -36.84 5.70
N GLU A 345 15.70 -37.52 4.73
CA GLU A 345 16.36 -38.56 3.93
C GLU A 345 17.21 -37.98 2.76
N ASP A 346 17.10 -36.67 2.46
CA ASP A 346 17.97 -35.95 1.50
C ASP A 346 19.33 -35.56 2.12
N VAL A 347 20.10 -36.57 2.52
CA VAL A 347 21.40 -36.43 3.19
C VAL A 347 22.56 -36.20 2.21
N GLN A 348 22.39 -36.57 0.93
CA GLN A 348 23.44 -36.49 -0.08
C GLN A 348 23.27 -35.30 -1.03
N GLN A 349 24.37 -34.75 -1.55
CA GLN A 349 24.35 -33.64 -2.52
C GLN A 349 23.94 -34.12 -3.93
N GLN A 350 22.69 -34.56 -4.09
CA GLN A 350 22.20 -35.08 -5.36
C GLN A 350 22.32 -34.02 -6.46
N HIS A 351 23.05 -34.36 -7.53
CA HIS A 351 23.21 -33.52 -8.73
C HIS A 351 23.73 -32.09 -8.43
N GLY A 352 24.61 -31.94 -7.42
CA GLY A 352 25.19 -30.65 -7.03
C GLY A 352 24.22 -29.71 -6.29
N ARG A 353 23.07 -30.22 -5.82
CA ARG A 353 22.14 -29.47 -4.96
C ARG A 353 22.68 -29.44 -3.51
N PRO A 354 22.53 -28.33 -2.77
CA PRO A 354 22.81 -28.32 -1.33
C PRO A 354 21.77 -29.19 -0.60
N MET A 355 22.22 -29.98 0.37
CA MET A 355 21.38 -30.88 1.19
C MET A 355 20.13 -30.14 1.68
N ALA A 356 18.93 -30.69 1.47
CA ALA A 356 17.70 -29.92 1.56
C ALA A 356 17.49 -29.27 2.94
N PHE A 357 17.80 -29.94 4.05
CA PHE A 357 17.68 -29.32 5.37
C PHE A 357 18.65 -28.14 5.56
N SER A 358 19.89 -28.23 5.08
CA SER A 358 20.85 -27.10 5.11
C SER A 358 20.36 -25.90 4.27
N SER A 359 19.73 -26.19 3.13
CA SER A 359 19.11 -25.21 2.24
C SER A 359 17.92 -24.51 2.92
N VAL A 360 17.05 -25.27 3.58
CA VAL A 360 15.96 -24.76 4.45
C VAL A 360 16.52 -23.91 5.59
N ALA A 361 17.50 -24.41 6.35
CA ALA A 361 18.08 -23.72 7.50
C ALA A 361 18.67 -22.35 7.11
N THR A 362 19.39 -22.27 5.99
CA THR A 362 19.93 -20.97 5.52
C THR A 362 18.85 -20.03 4.96
N ALA A 363 17.73 -20.54 4.43
CA ALA A 363 16.60 -19.72 4.01
C ALA A 363 15.82 -19.17 5.21
N CYS A 364 15.52 -20.01 6.21
CA CYS A 364 14.90 -19.60 7.47
C CYS A 364 15.78 -18.59 8.23
N ARG A 365 17.11 -18.83 8.30
CA ARG A 365 18.06 -17.86 8.88
C ARG A 365 18.02 -16.53 8.13
N ARG A 366 18.05 -16.52 6.79
CA ARG A 366 17.92 -15.28 5.99
C ARG A 366 16.60 -14.53 6.21
N ALA A 367 15.50 -15.24 6.44
CA ALA A 367 14.21 -14.62 6.78
C ALA A 367 14.19 -14.02 8.21
N LEU A 368 14.86 -14.66 9.16
CA LEU A 368 15.05 -14.13 10.52
C LEU A 368 16.07 -12.97 10.55
N ASP A 369 17.08 -12.98 9.67
CA ASP A 369 18.09 -11.92 9.59
C ASP A 369 17.62 -10.68 8.82
N ALA A 370 16.62 -10.83 7.95
CA ALA A 370 15.92 -9.72 7.32
C ALA A 370 14.99 -8.98 8.29
N LEU A 371 14.54 -9.62 9.39
CA LEU A 371 13.74 -8.97 10.42
C LEU A 371 14.61 -7.97 11.20
N ALA A 372 14.20 -6.70 11.21
CA ALA A 372 14.90 -5.63 11.93
C ALA A 372 16.42 -5.62 11.64
N PRO A 373 16.83 -5.40 10.38
CA PRO A 373 18.22 -5.53 9.98
C PRO A 373 19.08 -4.52 10.73
N VAL A 374 20.16 -4.98 11.36
CA VAL A 374 21.11 -4.12 12.07
C VAL A 374 21.81 -3.24 11.05
N LYS A 375 21.26 -2.04 10.84
CA LYS A 375 21.92 -0.99 10.07
C LYS A 375 23.21 -0.63 10.84
N PRO A 376 24.41 -0.81 10.29
CA PRO A 376 25.61 -0.29 10.92
C PRO A 376 25.43 1.22 11.10
N VAL A 377 25.81 1.73 12.27
CA VAL A 377 25.58 3.13 12.62
C VAL A 377 26.42 4.01 11.70
N ALA A 378 25.80 4.46 10.60
CA ALA A 378 26.30 5.57 9.81
C ALA A 378 26.30 6.78 10.74
N SER A 379 27.49 7.13 11.23
CA SER A 379 27.69 8.06 12.34
C SER A 379 26.85 9.32 12.17
N GLU A 380 26.07 9.63 13.21
CA GLU A 380 25.56 10.98 13.43
C GLU A 380 26.78 11.88 13.63
N ALA A 381 27.25 12.50 12.54
CA ALA A 381 28.41 13.36 12.55
C ALA A 381 28.06 14.62 13.37
N PRO A 382 28.71 14.88 14.52
CA PRO A 382 28.41 16.06 15.31
C PRO A 382 28.87 17.31 14.56
N CYS A 383 27.97 18.27 14.36
CA CYS A 383 28.31 19.57 13.78
C CYS A 383 29.22 20.36 14.73
N SER A 384 30.54 20.22 14.60
CA SER A 384 31.51 21.03 15.36
C SER A 384 32.85 21.24 14.64
N SER A 385 33.13 22.53 14.40
CA SER A 385 34.47 23.15 14.33
C SER A 385 35.39 22.95 13.10
N ALA A 386 36.29 23.93 12.96
CA ALA A 386 37.53 24.00 12.19
C ALA A 386 37.49 23.82 10.66
N ALA A 387 37.72 24.92 9.93
CA ALA A 387 38.15 24.90 8.53
C ALA A 387 39.69 24.69 8.44
N PRO A 388 40.20 23.89 7.48
CA PRO A 388 41.63 23.68 7.30
C PRO A 388 42.29 24.73 6.39
N THR A 389 43.24 25.51 6.91
CA THR A 389 44.13 26.37 6.11
C THR A 389 45.28 25.57 5.47
N PRO A 390 45.64 25.81 4.19
CA PRO A 390 46.61 24.98 3.46
C PRO A 390 48.04 25.56 3.38
N LYS A 391 49.06 24.68 3.28
CA LYS A 391 50.43 24.96 2.79
C LYS A 391 51.25 23.64 2.72
N PRO A 392 52.31 23.53 1.89
CA PRO A 392 52.42 23.92 0.48
C PRO A 392 52.84 22.73 -0.43
N SER A 393 52.82 22.93 -1.76
CA SER A 393 53.33 21.97 -2.78
C SER A 393 54.84 22.18 -3.05
N ALA A 394 55.54 21.32 -3.80
CA ALA A 394 55.57 21.22 -5.28
C ALA A 394 56.61 20.12 -5.70
N PRO A 395 56.86 19.81 -7.00
CA PRO A 395 56.28 20.27 -8.28
C PRO A 395 55.60 19.07 -9.01
N ALA A 396 55.34 18.92 -10.33
CA ALA A 396 55.26 19.73 -11.59
C ALA A 396 54.49 18.85 -12.63
N PRO A 397 54.18 19.29 -13.88
CA PRO A 397 54.23 20.64 -14.47
C PRO A 397 52.81 21.15 -14.88
N THR A 398 52.76 22.18 -15.73
CA THR A 398 51.55 22.99 -16.02
C THR A 398 50.80 22.63 -17.31
N THR A 399 49.47 22.80 -17.30
CA THR A 399 48.72 23.45 -18.40
C THR A 399 47.54 24.25 -17.83
N LYS A 400 47.13 25.34 -18.52
CA LYS A 400 46.06 26.24 -18.08
C LYS A 400 44.89 26.26 -19.07
N ARG A 401 43.70 26.54 -18.52
CA ARG A 401 42.50 27.20 -19.11
C ARG A 401 41.27 26.26 -19.28
N PRO A 402 40.09 26.64 -18.75
CA PRO A 402 38.87 25.83 -18.89
C PRO A 402 38.24 25.97 -20.29
N THR A 403 37.73 24.87 -20.82
CA THR A 403 37.00 24.83 -22.10
C THR A 403 35.52 25.20 -21.90
N SER A 404 35.04 26.19 -22.66
CA SER A 404 33.63 26.59 -22.65
C SER A 404 32.76 25.62 -23.45
N VAL A 405 31.46 25.57 -23.14
CA VAL A 405 30.48 24.60 -23.68
C VAL A 405 30.48 24.51 -25.21
N TRP A 406 30.68 25.64 -25.89
CA TRP A 406 30.73 25.73 -27.35
C TRP A 406 31.74 24.79 -28.00
N HIS A 407 32.87 24.51 -27.34
CA HIS A 407 33.89 23.61 -27.88
C HIS A 407 33.49 22.12 -27.88
N ARG A 408 32.41 21.74 -27.17
CA ARG A 408 31.81 20.38 -27.25
C ARG A 408 30.73 20.26 -28.33
N LEU A 409 30.18 21.39 -28.80
CA LEU A 409 29.13 21.42 -29.83
C LEU A 409 29.70 21.50 -31.26
N ALA A 410 31.01 21.75 -31.40
CA ALA A 410 31.72 21.89 -32.67
C ALA A 410 32.56 20.64 -33.06
N ALA A 411 32.43 19.52 -32.34
CA ALA A 411 33.10 18.28 -32.71
C ALA A 411 32.34 17.55 -33.84
N PRO A 412 32.98 17.20 -34.97
CA PRO A 412 32.32 16.48 -36.05
C PRO A 412 32.04 15.02 -35.65
N ALA A 413 30.98 14.44 -36.23
CA ALA A 413 30.59 13.06 -35.98
C ALA A 413 31.31 12.11 -36.95
N GLU A 414 32.43 11.54 -36.52
CA GLU A 414 33.09 10.41 -37.20
C GLU A 414 32.78 9.09 -36.49
N ALA A 415 32.45 8.06 -37.28
CA ALA A 415 32.03 6.76 -36.77
C ALA A 415 33.21 5.78 -36.68
N SER A 416 33.26 4.98 -35.61
CA SER A 416 34.09 3.78 -35.54
C SER A 416 33.35 2.66 -34.82
N THR A 417 33.55 1.42 -35.27
CA THR A 417 32.66 0.28 -35.00
C THR A 417 33.28 -0.76 -34.07
N ALA A 418 32.58 -1.09 -32.98
CA ALA A 418 32.83 -2.26 -32.12
C ALA A 418 31.51 -2.69 -31.42
N PRO A 419 31.38 -3.94 -30.94
CA PRO A 419 30.09 -4.65 -30.96
C PRO A 419 29.12 -4.35 -29.81
N THR A 420 27.83 -4.54 -30.13
CA THR A 420 26.68 -4.22 -29.27
C THR A 420 26.52 -5.16 -28.07
N ALA A 421 27.12 -4.81 -26.93
CA ALA A 421 26.65 -5.32 -25.65
C ALA A 421 25.26 -4.72 -25.33
N ALA A 422 24.25 -5.56 -25.12
CA ALA A 422 22.87 -5.12 -24.96
C ALA A 422 22.63 -4.43 -23.60
N ALA A 423 22.80 -3.10 -23.57
CA ALA A 423 22.34 -2.27 -22.45
C ALA A 423 20.80 -2.40 -22.31
N PRO A 424 20.26 -2.42 -21.07
CA PRO A 424 18.82 -2.53 -20.87
C PRO A 424 18.11 -1.29 -21.41
N VAL A 425 17.27 -1.47 -22.44
CA VAL A 425 16.40 -0.41 -22.96
C VAL A 425 15.42 -0.02 -21.85
N THR A 426 15.69 1.08 -21.15
CA THR A 426 14.74 1.73 -20.26
C THR A 426 13.64 2.36 -21.12
N PRO A 427 12.38 1.88 -21.08
CA PRO A 427 11.29 2.57 -21.75
C PRO A 427 11.01 3.84 -20.95
N THR A 428 11.49 4.99 -21.42
CA THR A 428 11.20 6.29 -20.80
C THR A 428 9.69 6.52 -20.77
N PRO A 429 9.03 6.53 -19.59
CA PRO A 429 7.66 6.99 -19.51
C PRO A 429 7.68 8.51 -19.66
N ALA A 430 6.84 9.06 -20.54
CA ALA A 430 6.60 10.49 -20.63
C ALA A 430 5.76 10.95 -19.42
N ALA A 431 6.36 10.94 -18.22
CA ALA A 431 5.72 11.31 -16.98
C ALA A 431 5.32 12.79 -17.01
N LEU A 432 4.08 13.11 -16.63
CA LEU A 432 3.49 14.45 -16.72
C LEU A 432 4.18 15.43 -15.75
N PRO A 433 5.08 16.33 -16.20
CA PRO A 433 5.79 17.24 -15.29
C PRO A 433 4.86 18.34 -14.72
N ARG A 434 3.65 18.44 -15.26
CA ARG A 434 2.65 19.46 -14.88
C ARG A 434 2.10 19.24 -13.46
N ALA A 435 1.96 18.00 -12.99
CA ALA A 435 1.40 17.73 -11.66
C ALA A 435 2.33 18.22 -10.54
N THR A 436 3.61 17.88 -10.60
CA THR A 436 4.62 18.33 -9.62
C THR A 436 4.88 19.84 -9.71
N ALA A 437 4.80 20.44 -10.90
CA ALA A 437 4.83 21.88 -11.07
C ALA A 437 3.62 22.59 -10.42
N LEU A 438 2.40 22.08 -10.62
CA LEU A 438 1.18 22.67 -10.05
C LEU A 438 1.18 22.57 -8.51
N VAL A 439 1.60 21.43 -7.95
CA VAL A 439 1.73 21.29 -6.48
C VAL A 439 2.84 22.19 -5.91
N ARG A 440 3.95 22.40 -6.62
CA ARG A 440 4.95 23.41 -6.23
C ARG A 440 4.37 24.82 -6.26
N MET A 441 3.65 25.21 -7.31
CA MET A 441 2.98 26.51 -7.39
C MET A 441 1.95 26.69 -6.27
N LEU A 442 1.14 25.68 -5.97
CA LEU A 442 0.20 25.69 -4.85
C LEU A 442 0.93 25.84 -3.51
N GLY A 443 2.07 25.15 -3.33
CA GLY A 443 2.92 25.27 -2.16
C GLY A 443 3.58 26.66 -2.01
N TYR A 444 4.00 27.29 -3.11
CA TYR A 444 4.48 28.68 -3.10
C TYR A 444 3.37 29.68 -2.78
N VAL A 445 2.16 29.48 -3.32
CA VAL A 445 0.99 30.33 -3.01
C VAL A 445 0.57 30.15 -1.54
N LEU A 446 0.51 28.90 -1.04
CA LEU A 446 0.18 28.61 0.36
C LEU A 446 1.22 29.16 1.33
N SER A 447 2.52 29.02 1.04
CA SER A 447 3.58 29.59 1.90
C SER A 447 3.65 31.12 1.82
N ALA A 448 3.35 31.74 0.67
CA ALA A 448 3.23 33.19 0.55
C ALA A 448 1.97 33.74 1.26
N LEU A 449 0.86 32.98 1.30
CA LEU A 449 -0.31 33.30 2.13
C LEU A 449 0.00 33.12 3.62
N TRP A 450 0.68 32.04 3.99
CA TRP A 450 1.09 31.77 5.36
C TRP A 450 2.02 32.86 5.91
N ALA A 451 3.03 33.27 5.14
CA ALA A 451 3.94 34.38 5.47
C ALA A 451 3.26 35.77 5.49
N ARG A 452 1.99 35.87 5.05
CA ARG A 452 1.16 37.10 5.12
C ARG A 452 0.07 37.03 6.20
N LEU A 453 -0.12 35.88 6.85
CA LEU A 453 -1.02 35.76 7.99
C LEU A 453 -0.30 36.25 9.26
N PRO A 454 -0.95 37.09 10.10
CA PRO A 454 -0.41 37.45 11.41
C PRO A 454 -0.07 36.22 12.25
N ALA A 455 1.01 36.26 13.02
CA ALA A 455 1.44 35.11 13.84
C ALA A 455 0.34 34.62 14.80
N GLU A 456 -0.42 35.55 15.39
CA GLU A 456 -1.60 35.29 16.22
C GLU A 456 -2.66 34.45 15.47
N ALA A 457 -2.94 34.78 14.21
CA ALA A 457 -3.88 34.05 13.36
C ALA A 457 -3.35 32.68 12.91
N GLN A 458 -2.03 32.52 12.75
CA GLN A 458 -1.41 31.24 12.40
C GLN A 458 -1.68 30.17 13.49
N HIS A 459 -1.61 30.54 14.77
CA HIS A 459 -1.88 29.64 15.89
C HIS A 459 -3.36 29.27 16.05
N VAL A 460 -4.28 30.12 15.57
CA VAL A 460 -5.73 29.83 15.54
C VAL A 460 -6.09 28.93 14.34
N LEU A 461 -5.45 29.15 13.18
CA LEU A 461 -5.73 28.39 11.95
C LEU A 461 -5.05 27.01 11.90
N PHE A 462 -3.86 26.88 12.48
CA PHE A 462 -3.28 25.58 12.85
C PHE A 462 -3.11 25.53 14.37
N PRO A 463 -4.11 25.03 15.12
CA PRO A 463 -3.90 24.68 16.51
C PRO A 463 -2.72 23.71 16.62
N GLN A 464 -1.86 23.92 17.62
CA GLN A 464 -0.61 23.17 17.82
C GLN A 464 -0.84 21.65 17.91
N THR A 465 -2.05 21.23 18.28
CA THR A 465 -2.50 19.83 18.30
C THR A 465 -2.49 19.15 16.93
N LEU A 466 -2.78 19.89 15.85
CA LEU A 466 -2.68 19.40 14.47
C LEU A 466 -1.22 19.42 13.97
N TYR A 467 -0.43 20.40 14.42
CA TYR A 467 1.01 20.43 14.13
C TYR A 467 1.71 19.22 14.75
N SER A 468 1.54 18.95 16.05
CA SER A 468 2.12 17.77 16.70
C SER A 468 1.57 16.47 16.11
N ALA A 469 0.26 16.33 15.89
CA ALA A 469 -0.32 15.13 15.28
C ALA A 469 0.21 14.81 13.85
N MET A 470 0.79 15.80 13.14
CA MET A 470 1.37 15.62 11.81
C MET A 470 2.91 15.56 11.80
N ALA A 471 3.57 16.44 12.56
CA ALA A 471 5.02 16.63 12.54
C ALA A 471 5.78 15.75 13.55
N ALA A 472 5.15 15.39 14.68
CA ALA A 472 5.76 14.50 15.68
C ALA A 472 6.07 13.10 15.09
N PRO A 473 7.05 12.38 15.65
CA PRO A 473 7.35 11.03 15.20
C PRO A 473 6.16 10.09 15.49
N ALA A 474 5.69 9.40 14.45
CA ALA A 474 4.61 8.43 14.54
C ALA A 474 5.20 7.03 14.75
N PRO A 475 5.11 6.43 15.96
CA PRO A 475 5.73 5.15 16.26
C PRO A 475 5.15 4.00 15.40
N SER A 476 3.89 4.13 14.97
CA SER A 476 3.23 3.26 13.99
C SER A 476 3.98 3.18 12.65
N LEU A 477 4.22 4.32 12.01
CA LEU A 477 4.95 4.42 10.73
C LEU A 477 6.41 3.94 10.88
N TRP A 478 7.03 4.23 12.02
CA TRP A 478 8.39 3.78 12.30
C TRP A 478 8.47 2.25 12.46
N LEU A 479 7.53 1.61 13.16
CA LEU A 479 7.44 0.15 13.26
C LEU A 479 7.17 -0.49 11.89
N ASP A 480 6.23 0.05 11.12
CA ASP A 480 5.90 -0.42 9.77
C ASP A 480 7.12 -0.37 8.83
N ALA A 481 7.94 0.67 8.93
CA ALA A 481 9.15 0.82 8.12
C ALA A 481 10.27 -0.20 8.44
N HIS A 482 10.22 -0.88 9.59
CA HIS A 482 11.25 -1.84 10.03
C HIS A 482 10.78 -3.30 10.11
N LEU A 483 9.48 -3.56 10.31
CA LEU A 483 8.94 -4.90 10.57
C LEU A 483 7.93 -5.40 9.52
N LEU A 484 7.18 -4.50 8.85
CA LEU A 484 6.06 -4.90 8.00
C LEU A 484 6.48 -5.66 6.72
N ASP A 485 7.71 -5.49 6.24
CA ASP A 485 8.21 -6.21 5.05
C ASP A 485 8.48 -7.71 5.35
N ASP A 486 8.90 -8.03 6.57
CA ASP A 486 9.43 -9.37 6.90
C ASP A 486 8.66 -10.15 7.98
N ARG A 487 7.72 -9.51 8.70
CA ARG A 487 6.93 -10.11 9.79
C ARG A 487 6.48 -11.56 9.55
N ALA A 488 5.85 -11.84 8.40
CA ALA A 488 5.29 -13.16 8.10
C ALA A 488 6.36 -14.19 7.70
N ARG A 489 7.42 -13.74 7.01
CA ARG A 489 8.56 -14.59 6.66
C ARG A 489 9.32 -15.02 7.92
N ALA A 490 9.49 -14.11 8.89
CA ALA A 490 10.09 -14.41 10.19
C ALA A 490 9.22 -15.37 11.03
N CYS A 491 7.91 -15.14 11.14
CA CYS A 491 6.98 -16.07 11.81
C CYS A 491 7.04 -17.48 11.21
N TRP A 492 6.89 -17.60 9.88
CA TRP A 492 6.90 -18.91 9.23
C TRP A 492 8.27 -19.58 9.30
N ALA A 493 9.38 -18.83 9.24
CA ALA A 493 10.72 -19.37 9.48
C ALA A 493 10.86 -19.91 10.92
N ALA A 494 10.41 -19.18 11.95
CA ALA A 494 10.43 -19.65 13.33
C ALA A 494 9.56 -20.90 13.53
N GLN A 495 8.37 -20.94 12.95
CA GLN A 495 7.48 -22.11 12.99
C GLN A 495 8.09 -23.32 12.26
N VAL A 496 8.70 -23.13 11.08
CA VAL A 496 9.42 -24.19 10.36
C VAL A 496 10.53 -24.77 11.22
N LEU A 497 11.40 -23.92 11.78
CA LEU A 497 12.52 -24.37 12.61
C LEU A 497 12.03 -25.10 13.87
N GLN A 498 10.99 -24.58 14.54
CA GLN A 498 10.36 -25.26 15.68
C GLN A 498 9.86 -26.66 15.30
N HIS A 499 9.05 -26.77 14.25
CA HIS A 499 8.40 -28.03 13.93
C HIS A 499 9.34 -29.06 13.31
N LEU A 500 10.32 -28.66 12.50
CA LEU A 500 11.31 -29.59 11.95
C LEU A 500 12.30 -30.09 13.00
N VAL A 501 12.80 -29.22 13.91
CA VAL A 501 13.71 -29.66 14.97
C VAL A 501 12.99 -30.59 15.96
N LEU A 502 11.77 -30.26 16.38
CA LEU A 502 10.99 -31.14 17.25
C LEU A 502 10.64 -32.49 16.58
N ALA A 503 10.31 -32.49 15.29
CA ALA A 503 10.05 -33.73 14.54
C ALA A 503 11.32 -34.58 14.39
N SER A 504 12.49 -33.96 14.17
CA SER A 504 13.76 -34.68 13.95
C SER A 504 14.13 -35.64 15.09
N LEU A 505 13.76 -35.32 16.34
CA LEU A 505 14.00 -36.16 17.51
C LEU A 505 13.31 -37.54 17.44
N ALA A 506 12.34 -37.74 16.54
CA ALA A 506 11.68 -39.01 16.28
C ALA A 506 11.71 -39.45 14.80
N GLU A 507 11.87 -38.52 13.85
CA GLU A 507 11.69 -38.77 12.41
C GLU A 507 13.00 -38.78 11.59
N ASP A 508 14.11 -38.25 12.12
CA ASP A 508 15.38 -38.04 11.40
C ASP A 508 16.39 -39.17 11.69
N LYS A 509 16.24 -40.29 10.96
CA LYS A 509 17.07 -41.51 11.07
C LYS A 509 18.58 -41.27 10.94
N TYR A 510 18.98 -40.18 10.27
CA TYR A 510 20.36 -39.89 9.93
C TYR A 510 20.97 -38.74 10.76
N GLY A 511 20.19 -38.11 11.65
CA GLY A 511 20.62 -36.94 12.41
C GLY A 511 20.93 -35.72 11.55
N SER A 512 20.38 -35.64 10.33
CA SER A 512 20.58 -34.56 9.35
C SER A 512 20.33 -33.15 9.91
N VAL A 513 19.43 -33.02 10.89
CA VAL A 513 19.07 -31.75 11.53
C VAL A 513 20.06 -31.34 12.62
N GLN A 514 20.60 -32.30 13.37
CA GLN A 514 21.31 -32.04 14.63
C GLN A 514 22.57 -31.17 14.50
N PRO A 515 23.44 -31.33 13.49
CA PRO A 515 24.59 -30.45 13.26
C PRO A 515 24.24 -28.96 13.10
N HIS A 516 23.01 -28.65 12.68
CA HIS A 516 22.56 -27.28 12.49
C HIS A 516 21.95 -26.65 13.75
N VAL A 517 21.40 -27.45 14.68
CA VAL A 517 20.70 -26.95 15.89
C VAL A 517 21.54 -25.96 16.72
N PRO A 518 22.85 -26.18 16.97
CA PRO A 518 23.70 -25.21 17.68
C PRO A 518 23.79 -23.84 16.99
N SER A 519 23.61 -23.77 15.67
CA SER A 519 23.60 -22.52 14.90
C SER A 519 22.20 -21.88 14.81
N LEU A 520 21.13 -22.66 14.95
CA LEU A 520 19.75 -22.17 14.86
C LEU A 520 19.31 -21.43 16.13
N ILE A 521 19.63 -21.98 17.31
CA ILE A 521 19.31 -21.38 18.62
C ILE A 521 19.79 -19.91 18.74
N PRO A 522 21.07 -19.56 18.48
CA PRO A 522 21.53 -18.18 18.56
C PRO A 522 20.88 -17.28 17.51
N THR A 523 20.54 -17.77 16.31
CA THR A 523 19.86 -16.94 15.28
C THR A 523 18.43 -16.57 15.68
N LEU A 524 17.70 -17.48 16.33
CA LEU A 524 16.38 -17.22 16.91
C LEU A 524 16.49 -16.25 18.11
N ALA A 525 17.48 -16.42 18.98
CA ALA A 525 17.74 -15.51 20.09
C ALA A 525 18.07 -14.09 19.59
N GLN A 526 18.97 -13.96 18.61
CA GLN A 526 19.35 -12.68 18.01
C GLN A 526 18.19 -12.03 17.23
N ALA A 527 17.30 -12.81 16.62
CA ALA A 527 16.08 -12.29 15.98
C ALA A 527 15.08 -11.73 17.00
N HIS A 528 14.88 -12.43 18.13
CA HIS A 528 14.06 -11.93 19.24
C HIS A 528 14.68 -10.70 19.92
N GLU A 529 16.00 -10.69 20.14
CA GLU A 529 16.69 -9.52 20.69
C GLU A 529 16.57 -8.31 19.76
N ARG A 530 16.80 -8.47 18.46
CA ARG A 530 16.57 -7.41 17.45
C ARG A 530 15.14 -6.86 17.53
N LEU A 531 14.14 -7.74 17.58
CA LEU A 531 12.74 -7.36 17.73
C LEU A 531 12.49 -6.56 19.03
N LEU A 532 13.10 -6.95 20.15
CA LEU A 532 13.04 -6.22 21.42
C LEU A 532 13.83 -4.90 21.41
N THR A 533 14.90 -4.75 20.62
CA THR A 533 15.57 -3.44 20.44
C THR A 533 14.70 -2.48 19.63
N VAL A 534 14.04 -2.98 18.57
CA VAL A 534 13.07 -2.20 17.78
C VAL A 534 11.90 -1.77 18.66
N ARG A 535 11.34 -2.68 19.45
CA ARG A 535 10.30 -2.37 20.44
C ARG A 535 10.72 -1.24 21.39
N ARG A 536 11.86 -1.40 22.07
CA ARG A 536 12.39 -0.41 23.03
C ARG A 536 12.66 0.95 22.38
N ARG A 537 13.07 0.98 21.11
CA ARG A 537 13.26 2.24 20.37
C ARG A 537 11.93 2.91 19.98
N ALA A 538 10.91 2.13 19.61
CA ALA A 538 9.55 2.66 19.39
C ALA A 538 8.91 3.18 20.69
N GLU A 539 9.10 2.47 21.81
CA GLU A 539 8.70 2.89 23.15
C GLU A 539 9.39 4.22 23.54
N ALA A 540 10.70 4.33 23.33
CA ALA A 540 11.45 5.57 23.59
C ALA A 540 10.99 6.75 22.71
N ILE A 541 10.76 6.53 21.41
CA ILE A 541 10.23 7.55 20.49
C ILE A 541 8.85 8.04 20.93
N ALA A 542 7.98 7.13 21.38
CA ALA A 542 6.65 7.48 21.89
C ALA A 542 6.73 8.31 23.19
N MET A 543 7.58 7.89 24.14
CA MET A 543 7.83 8.65 25.38
C MET A 543 8.42 10.04 25.12
N GLU A 544 9.35 10.16 24.15
CA GLU A 544 9.91 11.46 23.75
C GLU A 544 8.82 12.38 23.19
N ALA A 545 7.95 11.88 22.30
CA ALA A 545 6.84 12.64 21.74
C ALA A 545 5.78 13.04 22.78
N ASP A 546 5.39 12.13 23.68
CA ASP A 546 4.45 12.42 24.77
C ASP A 546 5.05 13.43 25.77
N THR A 547 6.34 13.33 26.12
CA THR A 547 6.99 14.34 26.99
C THR A 547 7.14 15.70 26.32
N HIS A 548 7.33 15.77 25.00
CA HIS A 548 7.29 17.02 24.24
C HIS A 548 5.89 17.67 24.33
N LEU A 549 4.85 16.89 24.05
CA LEU A 549 3.45 17.33 24.11
C LEU A 549 3.06 17.81 25.51
N VAL A 550 3.53 17.15 26.58
CA VAL A 550 3.30 17.58 27.96
C VAL A 550 4.02 18.91 28.28
N ARG A 551 5.26 19.12 27.80
CA ARG A 551 5.97 20.40 27.95
C ARG A 551 5.26 21.53 27.19
N GLU A 552 4.85 21.28 25.95
CA GLU A 552 4.07 22.26 25.15
C GLU A 552 2.75 22.61 25.85
N ALA A 553 2.01 21.61 26.34
CA ALA A 553 0.78 21.84 27.10
C ALA A 553 1.01 22.65 28.39
N GLN A 554 2.11 22.42 29.11
CA GLN A 554 2.49 23.21 30.29
C GLN A 554 2.80 24.68 29.92
N LEU A 555 3.53 24.93 28.83
CA LEU A 555 3.81 26.29 28.34
C LEU A 555 2.51 27.02 27.94
N VAL A 556 1.61 26.33 27.23
CA VAL A 556 0.29 26.88 26.83
C VAL A 556 -0.58 27.18 28.06
N ARG A 557 -0.61 26.30 29.08
CA ARG A 557 -1.31 26.59 30.34
C ARG A 557 -0.73 27.82 31.05
N GLY A 558 0.59 27.96 31.08
CA GLY A 558 1.25 29.14 31.67
C GLY A 558 0.86 30.43 30.95
N ALA A 559 0.86 30.43 29.62
CA ALA A 559 0.45 31.58 28.81
C ALA A 559 -1.04 31.92 28.99
N LEU A 560 -1.93 30.92 29.02
CA LEU A 560 -3.37 31.12 29.23
C LEU A 560 -3.69 31.65 30.63
N ALA A 561 -3.02 31.13 31.67
CA ALA A 561 -3.16 31.61 33.04
C ALA A 561 -2.67 33.07 33.18
N ALA A 562 -1.56 33.42 32.53
CA ALA A 562 -1.07 34.80 32.47
C ALA A 562 -2.03 35.75 31.71
N ALA A 563 -2.80 35.22 30.76
CA ALA A 563 -3.86 35.94 30.05
C ALA A 563 -5.22 35.96 30.79
N GLY A 564 -5.30 35.40 32.00
CA GLY A 564 -6.55 35.36 32.79
C GLY A 564 -7.62 34.39 32.28
N ALA A 565 -7.25 33.44 31.41
CA ALA A 565 -8.16 32.45 30.84
C ALA A 565 -8.09 31.09 31.57
N ASP A 566 -9.16 30.30 31.50
CA ASP A 566 -9.25 28.95 32.07
C ASP A 566 -8.29 27.96 31.39
N ALA A 567 -7.03 27.96 31.82
CA ALA A 567 -5.95 27.14 31.28
C ALA A 567 -6.26 25.62 31.24
N ASN A 568 -7.14 25.15 32.13
CA ASN A 568 -7.59 23.77 32.20
C ASN A 568 -8.62 23.39 31.13
N ALA A 569 -9.36 24.35 30.54
CA ALA A 569 -10.39 24.09 29.54
C ALA A 569 -9.83 23.91 28.12
N ALA A 570 -8.68 24.54 27.82
CA ALA A 570 -8.10 24.59 26.48
C ALA A 570 -6.90 23.66 26.25
N THR A 571 -6.53 22.82 27.23
CA THR A 571 -5.34 21.94 27.13
C THR A 571 -5.65 20.50 27.53
N PHE A 572 -4.95 19.53 26.91
CA PHE A 572 -5.10 18.12 27.26
C PHE A 572 -4.72 17.83 28.72
N PRO A 573 -5.35 16.86 29.39
CA PRO A 573 -4.93 16.44 30.72
C PRO A 573 -3.53 15.81 30.67
N PRO A 574 -2.67 16.02 31.69
CA PRO A 574 -1.28 15.54 31.67
C PRO A 574 -1.13 14.01 31.78
N SER A 575 -2.22 13.29 31.97
CA SER A 575 -2.31 11.82 31.97
C SER A 575 -2.56 11.22 30.58
N LEU A 576 -2.77 12.04 29.54
CA LEU A 576 -2.98 11.55 28.18
C LEU A 576 -1.63 11.30 27.48
N ALA A 577 -1.29 10.04 27.24
CA ALA A 577 -0.12 9.60 26.48
C ALA A 577 -0.54 9.05 25.09
N PRO A 578 -0.95 9.92 24.14
CA PRO A 578 -1.48 9.49 22.85
C PRO A 578 -0.47 8.72 22.00
N PHE A 579 0.82 9.07 22.03
CA PHE A 579 1.83 8.39 21.22
C PHE A 579 2.19 7.03 21.80
N GLN A 580 2.24 6.88 23.13
CA GLN A 580 2.39 5.58 23.79
C GLN A 580 1.21 4.65 23.50
N HIS A 581 -0.03 5.17 23.48
CA HIS A 581 -1.21 4.39 23.14
C HIS A 581 -1.25 3.98 21.64
N GLU A 582 -0.79 4.86 20.74
CA GLU A 582 -0.59 4.51 19.32
C GLU A 582 0.49 3.45 19.14
N MET A 583 1.60 3.55 19.88
CA MET A 583 2.68 2.57 19.87
C MET A 583 2.21 1.19 20.35
N GLN A 584 1.44 1.12 21.45
CA GLN A 584 0.86 -0.12 21.97
C GLN A 584 -0.07 -0.78 20.93
N ARG A 585 -1.00 -0.01 20.36
CA ARG A 585 -1.92 -0.49 19.29
C ARG A 585 -1.19 -0.93 18.03
N ALA A 586 -0.10 -0.27 17.66
CA ALA A 586 0.76 -0.70 16.57
C ALA A 586 1.47 -2.02 16.92
N TRP A 587 1.97 -2.17 18.15
CA TRP A 587 2.65 -3.38 18.60
C TRP A 587 1.73 -4.62 18.65
N GLU A 588 0.43 -4.46 18.93
CA GLU A 588 -0.56 -5.56 18.85
C GLU A 588 -0.55 -6.27 17.47
N ALA A 589 -0.29 -5.54 16.38
CA ALA A 589 -0.18 -6.09 15.03
C ALA A 589 1.14 -6.88 14.80
N TYR A 590 2.14 -6.71 15.66
CA TYR A 590 3.45 -7.37 15.62
C TYR A 590 3.65 -8.41 16.74
N ALA A 591 2.81 -8.42 17.77
CA ALA A 591 2.91 -9.31 18.93
C ALA A 591 2.90 -10.81 18.57
N CYS A 592 2.33 -11.20 17.43
CA CYS A 592 2.45 -12.58 16.93
C CYS A 592 3.88 -12.95 16.49
N VAL A 593 4.67 -12.00 15.98
CA VAL A 593 6.09 -12.22 15.61
C VAL A 593 6.91 -12.50 16.87
N ASP A 594 6.68 -11.72 17.92
CA ASP A 594 7.33 -11.88 19.22
C ASP A 594 6.96 -13.22 19.88
N TYR A 595 5.67 -13.55 19.86
CA TYR A 595 5.16 -14.83 20.37
C TYR A 595 5.70 -16.04 19.57
N ASP A 596 5.68 -16.01 18.23
CA ASP A 596 6.15 -17.11 17.39
C ASP A 596 7.65 -17.39 17.60
N ILE A 597 8.49 -16.35 17.57
CA ILE A 597 9.96 -16.50 17.72
C ILE A 597 10.33 -16.93 19.14
N SER A 598 9.76 -16.29 20.18
CA SER A 598 10.06 -16.64 21.58
C SER A 598 9.52 -18.02 21.98
N THR A 599 8.45 -18.50 21.34
CA THR A 599 7.90 -19.85 21.57
C THR A 599 8.71 -20.91 20.83
N ALA A 600 9.14 -20.64 19.59
CA ALA A 600 10.06 -21.50 18.85
C ALA A 600 11.38 -21.70 19.61
N LEU A 601 12.00 -20.61 20.06
CA LEU A 601 13.25 -20.64 20.83
C LEU A 601 13.11 -21.46 22.11
N ARG A 602 12.08 -21.18 22.93
CA ARG A 602 11.84 -21.91 24.19
C ARG A 602 11.63 -23.40 23.96
N ARG A 603 10.78 -23.78 23.00
CA ARG A 603 10.48 -25.20 22.71
C ARG A 603 11.69 -25.97 22.19
N ILE A 604 12.49 -25.37 21.31
CA ILE A 604 13.74 -25.99 20.83
C ILE A 604 14.70 -26.18 22.00
N VAL A 605 14.93 -25.16 22.82
CA VAL A 605 15.86 -25.26 23.97
C VAL A 605 15.39 -26.30 25.00
N GLN A 606 14.08 -26.36 25.28
CA GLN A 606 13.50 -27.35 26.20
C GLN A 606 13.64 -28.79 25.67
N ALA A 607 13.33 -29.03 24.39
CA ALA A 607 13.42 -30.37 23.79
C ALA A 607 14.87 -30.84 23.59
N MET A 608 15.82 -29.93 23.40
CA MET A 608 17.24 -30.24 23.26
C MET A 608 17.99 -30.35 24.60
N ALA A 609 17.38 -29.95 25.72
CA ALA A 609 18.03 -29.98 27.04
C ALA A 609 18.52 -31.37 27.49
N PRO A 610 17.80 -32.49 27.25
CA PRO A 610 18.27 -33.84 27.59
C PRO A 610 19.47 -34.32 26.75
N TYR A 611 19.77 -33.66 25.62
CA TYR A 611 20.79 -34.06 24.65
C TYR A 611 22.02 -33.13 24.67
N ARG A 612 22.32 -32.54 25.84
CA ARG A 612 23.44 -31.62 26.07
C ARG A 612 24.51 -32.16 27.04
N THR A 613 24.40 -33.43 27.42
CA THR A 613 25.42 -34.21 28.13
C THR A 613 26.36 -34.87 27.14
#